data_AF-A0A660NQG7-F1
#
_entry.id   AF-A0A660NQG7-F1
#
_cell.length_a   1.000
_cell.length_b   1.000
_cell.length_c   1.000
_cell.angle_alpha   90.00
_cell.angle_beta   90.00
_cell.angle_gamma   90.00
#
_symmetry.space_group_name_H-M   'P 1'
#
loop_
_entity.id
_entity.type
_entity.pdbx_description
1 polymer ?
#
loop_
_entity_poly.entity_id
_entity_poly.type
_entity_poly.pdbx_seq_one_letter_code
_entity_poly.pdbx_strand_id
1 'polypeptide(L)'
;MVSGVVALMLQANPSLTWRDVPLVLAHSARQVDAGSPGWRSLPGSSLRYHHHYGFGGVDAQAAVKLARQWSSVGGSESVRQCGPYRKKVRGAIPERIPAATGAIPSHTDGIGSMGGTGIAGSTGNTDGTGHIGSTGNMDGSGRTGNGGFDENVPVQDGLLSAIDIPADCPIQHIEHVDVRMTAVSDNYRRQHPGPGDLHITLTSPLGQVSTLATPHDCYRLGSDGSRQGTRCVGLKDFRFGLRRHMDEPAATASSRSWTLGMADRRAGNHGKLYWWEITLYGRE
;
A
#
# COMPACT_ATOMS: atom_id res chain seq x y z
N MET A 1 15.71 2.54 -15.44
CA MET A 1 16.78 2.82 -14.45
C MET A 1 17.06 1.61 -13.57
N VAL A 2 16.13 1.16 -12.71
CA VAL A 2 16.37 0.04 -11.77
C VAL A 2 16.89 -1.25 -12.44
N SER A 3 16.35 -1.63 -13.61
CA SER A 3 16.79 -2.80 -14.37
C SER A 3 18.30 -2.81 -14.71
N GLY A 4 18.91 -1.64 -14.94
CA GLY A 4 20.35 -1.54 -15.18
C GLY A 4 21.18 -1.81 -13.91
N VAL A 5 20.68 -1.40 -12.74
CA VAL A 5 21.32 -1.73 -11.46
C VAL A 5 21.23 -3.22 -11.16
N VAL A 6 20.07 -3.83 -11.41
CA VAL A 6 19.89 -5.28 -11.29
C VAL A 6 20.82 -6.06 -12.24
N ALA A 7 21.01 -5.58 -13.48
CA ALA A 7 21.99 -6.17 -14.40
C ALA A 7 23.42 -6.09 -13.85
N LEU A 8 23.82 -4.96 -13.25
CA LEU A 8 25.14 -4.84 -12.61
C LEU A 8 25.28 -5.71 -11.35
N MET A 9 24.21 -5.89 -10.56
CA MET A 9 24.18 -6.82 -9.43
C MET A 9 24.39 -8.26 -9.89
N LEU A 10 23.67 -8.71 -10.93
CA LEU A 10 23.78 -10.04 -11.52
C LEU A 10 25.13 -10.26 -12.22
N GLN A 11 25.71 -9.23 -12.85
CA GLN A 11 27.07 -9.31 -13.38
C GLN A 11 28.11 -9.46 -12.26
N ALA A 12 27.91 -8.78 -11.12
CA ALA A 12 28.83 -8.81 -9.99
C ALA A 12 28.67 -10.08 -9.13
N ASN A 13 27.49 -10.69 -9.12
CA ASN A 13 27.23 -12.00 -8.53
C ASN A 13 26.15 -12.75 -9.34
N PRO A 14 26.56 -13.65 -10.26
CA PRO A 14 25.62 -14.42 -11.08
C PRO A 14 24.80 -15.49 -10.33
N SER A 15 25.08 -15.76 -9.04
CA SER A 15 24.30 -16.73 -8.25
C SER A 15 23.11 -16.12 -7.49
N LEU A 16 22.88 -14.80 -7.62
CA LEU A 16 21.69 -14.16 -7.05
C LEU A 16 20.42 -14.70 -7.71
N THR A 17 19.47 -15.13 -6.89
CA THR A 17 18.15 -15.59 -7.32
C THR A 17 17.17 -14.41 -7.44
N TRP A 18 15.96 -14.70 -7.93
CA TRP A 18 14.87 -13.73 -7.97
C TRP A 18 14.44 -13.22 -6.58
N ARG A 19 14.74 -13.95 -5.50
CA ARG A 19 14.50 -13.55 -4.10
C ARG A 19 15.60 -12.65 -3.55
N ASP A 20 16.84 -12.91 -3.94
CA ASP A 20 18.00 -12.12 -3.48
C ASP A 20 17.96 -10.68 -4.02
N VAL A 21 17.57 -10.49 -5.29
CA VAL A 21 17.52 -9.16 -5.93
C VAL A 21 16.71 -8.13 -5.12
N PRO A 22 15.44 -8.35 -4.73
CA PRO A 22 14.69 -7.38 -3.92
C PRO A 22 15.25 -7.21 -2.50
N LEU A 23 15.86 -8.23 -1.90
CA LEU A 23 16.51 -8.13 -0.58
C LEU A 23 17.75 -7.23 -0.64
N VAL A 24 18.65 -7.49 -1.60
CA VAL A 24 19.83 -6.64 -1.84
C VAL A 24 19.40 -5.20 -2.12
N LEU A 25 18.37 -4.98 -2.95
CA LEU A 25 17.86 -3.64 -3.23
C LEU A 25 17.26 -2.95 -2.00
N ALA A 26 16.57 -3.67 -1.11
CA ALA A 26 16.03 -3.11 0.13
C ALA A 26 17.15 -2.72 1.12
N HIS A 27 18.08 -3.63 1.41
CA HIS A 27 19.18 -3.38 2.36
C HIS A 27 20.24 -2.40 1.84
N SER A 28 20.30 -2.15 0.52
CA SER A 28 21.18 -1.13 -0.08
C SER A 28 20.47 0.20 -0.39
N ALA A 29 19.17 0.32 -0.15
CA ALA A 29 18.41 1.52 -0.47
C ALA A 29 18.88 2.72 0.37
N ARG A 30 19.08 3.87 -0.29
CA ARG A 30 19.34 5.13 0.41
C ARG A 30 18.01 5.81 0.75
N GLN A 31 17.90 6.34 1.96
CA GLN A 31 16.76 7.16 2.36
C GLN A 31 16.71 8.42 1.47
N VAL A 32 15.62 8.58 0.72
CA VAL A 32 15.34 9.79 -0.09
C VAL A 32 14.41 10.70 0.69
N ASP A 33 14.55 12.01 0.52
CA ASP A 33 13.84 13.02 1.31
C ASP A 33 13.80 12.65 2.81
N ALA A 34 14.99 12.64 3.43
CA ALA A 34 15.16 12.10 4.78
C ALA A 34 14.40 12.90 5.86
N GLY A 35 13.97 14.13 5.54
CA GLY A 35 13.14 14.97 6.40
C GLY A 35 11.64 14.64 6.32
N SER A 36 11.18 13.84 5.35
CA SER A 36 9.76 13.49 5.24
C SER A 36 9.26 12.76 6.50
N PRO A 37 8.14 13.21 7.10
CA PRO A 37 7.60 12.62 8.32
C PRO A 37 7.02 11.22 8.12
N GLY A 38 6.88 10.72 6.87
CA GLY A 38 6.38 9.38 6.57
C GLY A 38 7.39 8.25 6.77
N TRP A 39 8.67 8.55 7.05
CA TRP A 39 9.69 7.53 7.28
C TRP A 39 9.50 6.82 8.63
N ARG A 40 9.52 5.48 8.62
CA ARG A 40 9.54 4.63 9.83
C ARG A 40 10.66 3.60 9.74
N SER A 41 11.26 3.25 10.86
CA SER A 41 12.11 2.05 10.96
C SER A 41 11.21 0.83 11.11
N LEU A 42 11.57 -0.29 10.49
CA LEU A 42 10.78 -1.53 10.59
C LEU A 42 11.20 -2.33 11.83
N PRO A 43 10.28 -2.75 12.71
CA PRO A 43 10.62 -3.52 13.89
C PRO A 43 11.11 -4.91 13.48
N GLY A 44 12.15 -5.42 14.15
CA GLY A 44 12.78 -6.70 13.79
C GLY A 44 13.71 -6.66 12.57
N SER A 45 13.85 -5.51 11.89
CA SER A 45 14.75 -5.34 10.74
C SER A 45 15.70 -4.15 10.92
N SER A 46 16.75 -4.08 10.10
CA SER A 46 17.58 -2.88 9.92
C SER A 46 16.99 -1.89 8.91
N LEU A 47 15.92 -2.27 8.21
CA LEU A 47 15.31 -1.51 7.14
C LEU A 47 14.47 -0.33 7.65
N ARG A 48 14.32 0.68 6.77
CA ARG A 48 13.35 1.76 6.91
C ARG A 48 12.36 1.71 5.75
N TYR A 49 11.15 2.21 5.96
CA TYR A 49 10.12 2.26 4.94
C TYR A 49 9.35 3.57 4.97
N HIS A 50 8.90 4.03 3.81
CA HIS A 50 8.03 5.17 3.60
C HIS A 50 6.96 4.81 2.56
N HIS A 51 5.69 5.16 2.80
CA HIS A 51 4.57 4.74 1.92
C HIS A 51 4.81 5.09 0.43
N HIS A 52 5.24 6.33 0.14
CA HIS A 52 5.55 6.77 -1.23
C HIS A 52 6.94 6.38 -1.80
N TYR A 53 7.91 5.98 -0.97
CA TYR A 53 9.29 5.71 -1.43
C TYR A 53 9.74 4.26 -1.26
N GLY A 54 8.92 3.40 -0.67
CA GLY A 54 9.30 2.04 -0.30
C GLY A 54 10.45 2.08 0.71
N PHE A 55 11.48 1.25 0.49
CA PHE A 55 12.72 1.29 1.26
C PHE A 55 13.61 2.50 0.96
N GLY A 56 13.37 3.19 -0.17
CA GLY A 56 14.10 4.37 -0.59
C GLY A 56 14.56 4.32 -2.04
N GLY A 57 15.49 5.22 -2.37
CA GLY A 57 16.11 5.27 -3.69
C GLY A 57 17.11 4.15 -3.87
N VAL A 58 17.15 3.55 -5.06
CA VAL A 58 18.18 2.56 -5.42
C VAL A 58 19.55 3.26 -5.45
N ASP A 59 20.49 2.75 -4.65
CA ASP A 59 21.90 3.11 -4.70
C ASP A 59 22.65 2.01 -5.46
N ALA A 60 23.11 2.33 -6.68
CA ALA A 60 23.78 1.35 -7.54
C ALA A 60 25.12 0.87 -6.97
N GLN A 61 25.86 1.74 -6.27
CA GLN A 61 27.16 1.41 -5.71
C GLN A 61 26.99 0.51 -4.49
N ALA A 62 26.06 0.84 -3.59
CA ALA A 62 25.75 0.02 -2.42
C ALA A 62 25.16 -1.34 -2.84
N ALA A 63 24.22 -1.36 -3.80
CA ALA A 63 23.60 -2.60 -4.28
C ALA A 63 24.62 -3.56 -4.91
N VAL A 64 25.50 -3.07 -5.78
CA VAL A 64 26.56 -3.88 -6.41
C VAL A 64 27.62 -4.32 -5.40
N LYS A 65 27.96 -3.47 -4.42
CA LYS A 65 28.90 -3.83 -3.34
C LYS A 65 28.32 -4.94 -2.47
N LEU A 66 27.05 -4.84 -2.08
CA LEU A 66 26.34 -5.84 -1.28
C LEU A 66 26.18 -7.16 -2.06
N ALA A 67 25.75 -7.09 -3.33
CA ALA A 67 25.61 -8.25 -4.22
C ALA A 67 26.85 -9.14 -4.27
N ARG A 68 28.06 -8.56 -4.36
CA ARG A 68 29.34 -9.30 -4.39
C ARG A 68 29.62 -10.15 -3.14
N GLN A 69 29.00 -9.80 -2.02
CA GLN A 69 29.21 -10.43 -0.71
C GLN A 69 27.94 -11.14 -0.21
N TRP A 70 26.88 -11.18 -1.04
CA TRP A 70 25.58 -11.70 -0.66
C TRP A 70 25.53 -13.22 -0.75
N SER A 71 25.31 -13.86 0.41
CA SER A 71 24.94 -15.27 0.48
C SER A 71 23.47 -15.43 0.08
N SER A 72 23.21 -16.20 -0.98
CA SER A 72 21.85 -16.38 -1.49
C SER A 72 20.91 -17.03 -0.46
N VAL A 73 19.67 -16.56 -0.40
CA VAL A 73 18.57 -17.19 0.38
C VAL A 73 17.92 -18.39 -0.33
N GLY A 74 18.44 -18.74 -1.52
CA GLY A 74 17.90 -19.77 -2.40
C GLY A 74 16.70 -19.32 -3.22
N GLY A 75 16.29 -20.16 -4.17
CA GLY A 75 15.29 -19.84 -5.18
C GLY A 75 13.86 -20.13 -4.74
N SER A 76 13.06 -20.63 -5.70
CA SER A 76 11.66 -20.99 -5.48
C SER A 76 11.50 -22.26 -4.65
N GLU A 77 12.53 -23.09 -4.57
CA GLU A 77 12.57 -24.35 -3.83
C GLU A 77 12.77 -24.18 -2.31
N SER A 78 13.38 -23.07 -1.88
CA SER A 78 13.62 -22.78 -0.45
C SER A 78 12.66 -21.73 0.14
N VAL A 79 11.74 -21.16 -0.64
CA VAL A 79 10.77 -20.19 -0.12
C VAL A 79 9.77 -20.89 0.80
N ARG A 80 9.61 -20.36 2.02
CA ARG A 80 8.57 -20.82 2.95
C ARG A 80 7.29 -20.05 2.71
N GLN A 81 6.16 -20.75 2.76
CA GLN A 81 4.82 -20.16 2.70
C GLN A 81 4.03 -20.56 3.95
N CYS A 82 3.42 -19.59 4.62
CA CYS A 82 2.41 -19.83 5.64
C CYS A 82 1.06 -19.31 5.15
N GLY A 83 0.04 -20.17 5.19
CA GLY A 83 -1.28 -19.89 4.65
C GLY A 83 -1.46 -20.44 3.23
N PRO A 84 -2.57 -20.08 2.54
CA PRO A 84 -3.52 -19.03 2.91
C PRO A 84 -4.32 -19.32 4.19
N TYR A 85 -4.39 -18.33 5.08
CA TYR A 85 -5.28 -18.33 6.25
C TYR A 85 -6.43 -17.37 5.99
N ARG A 86 -7.68 -17.88 5.99
CA ARG A 86 -8.88 -17.13 5.58
C ARG A 86 -9.86 -16.98 6.73
N LYS A 87 -10.35 -15.76 6.96
CA LYS A 87 -11.42 -15.45 7.91
C LYS A 87 -12.65 -14.88 7.20
N LYS A 88 -13.78 -15.52 7.43
CA LYS A 88 -15.11 -15.00 7.05
C LYS A 88 -15.55 -14.01 8.12
N VAL A 89 -15.90 -12.79 7.71
CA VAL A 89 -16.19 -11.69 8.65
C VAL A 89 -17.66 -11.31 8.64
N ARG A 90 -18.22 -11.00 7.45
CA ARG A 90 -19.60 -10.49 7.28
C ARG A 90 -19.91 -9.23 8.10
N GLY A 91 -18.89 -8.51 8.55
CA GLY A 91 -19.01 -7.30 9.37
C GLY A 91 -19.27 -6.06 8.52
N ALA A 92 -20.13 -5.16 9.01
CA ALA A 92 -20.29 -3.82 8.45
C ALA A 92 -18.97 -3.05 8.56
N ILE A 93 -18.63 -2.29 7.52
CA ILE A 93 -17.50 -1.35 7.52
C ILE A 93 -18.07 -0.01 8.01
N PRO A 94 -17.68 0.50 9.19
CA PRO A 94 -18.28 1.71 9.74
C PRO A 94 -17.81 2.95 8.98
N GLU A 95 -18.74 3.90 8.75
CA GLU A 95 -18.40 5.26 8.34
C GLU A 95 -17.70 6.00 9.49
N ARG A 96 -16.52 6.56 9.22
CA ARG A 96 -15.66 7.30 10.15
C ARG A 96 -15.02 8.47 9.42
N ILE A 97 -15.85 9.44 9.05
CA ILE A 97 -15.42 10.66 8.37
C ILE A 97 -14.67 11.56 9.38
N PRO A 98 -13.40 11.91 9.15
CA PRO A 98 -12.66 12.80 10.05
C PRO A 98 -13.30 14.20 10.07
N ALA A 99 -13.48 14.77 11.26
CA ALA A 99 -14.28 15.99 11.46
C ALA A 99 -13.66 17.31 10.93
N ALA A 100 -12.51 17.27 10.25
CA ALA A 100 -11.75 18.47 9.89
C ALA A 100 -10.92 18.41 8.58
N THR A 101 -11.29 17.55 7.62
CA THR A 101 -11.02 17.82 6.20
C THR A 101 -12.35 18.04 5.51
N GLY A 102 -12.50 19.18 4.82
CA GLY A 102 -13.77 19.60 4.24
C GLY A 102 -14.37 18.47 3.40
N ALA A 103 -15.63 18.11 3.68
CA ALA A 103 -16.26 16.89 3.19
C ALA A 103 -15.95 16.67 1.70
N ILE A 104 -15.23 15.58 1.39
CA ILE A 104 -15.00 15.20 0.00
C ILE A 104 -16.40 14.98 -0.59
N PRO A 105 -16.80 15.73 -1.65
CA PRO A 105 -18.15 15.66 -2.17
C PRO A 105 -18.51 14.22 -2.49
N SER A 106 -19.72 13.81 -2.06
CA SER A 106 -20.29 12.53 -2.48
C SER A 106 -20.22 12.41 -4.01
N HIS A 107 -19.99 11.21 -4.53
CA HIS A 107 -20.16 10.94 -5.95
C HIS A 107 -21.62 11.22 -6.33
N THR A 108 -21.91 12.44 -6.76
CA THR A 108 -23.22 12.82 -7.25
C THR A 108 -23.49 12.06 -8.53
N ASP A 109 -24.53 11.23 -8.50
CA ASP A 109 -25.12 10.62 -9.70
C ASP A 109 -25.81 11.71 -10.53
N GLY A 110 -25.00 12.52 -11.21
CA GLY A 110 -25.45 13.70 -11.92
C GLY A 110 -24.69 13.87 -13.24
N ILE A 111 -25.35 13.50 -14.34
CA ILE A 111 -24.99 14.01 -15.67
C ILE A 111 -25.35 15.52 -15.66
N GLY A 112 -24.39 16.33 -15.22
CA GLY A 112 -24.51 17.78 -15.10
C GLY A 112 -23.50 18.48 -16.01
N SER A 113 -24.00 19.06 -17.11
CA SER A 113 -23.20 19.86 -18.03
C SER A 113 -22.54 21.04 -17.30
N MET A 114 -21.21 21.07 -17.19
CA MET A 114 -20.50 22.28 -16.80
C MET A 114 -20.47 23.26 -17.98
N GLY A 115 -21.53 24.07 -18.06
CA GLY A 115 -21.49 25.32 -18.81
C GLY A 115 -20.43 26.24 -18.21
N GLY A 116 -19.58 26.82 -19.07
CA GLY A 116 -18.41 27.58 -18.63
C GLY A 116 -18.72 29.02 -18.23
N THR A 117 -17.96 29.52 -17.26
CA THR A 117 -17.70 30.95 -17.05
C THR A 117 -16.22 31.13 -16.69
N GLY A 118 -15.46 31.93 -17.46
CA GLY A 118 -14.18 32.53 -17.00
C GLY A 118 -14.43 33.54 -15.88
N ILE A 119 -13.48 34.31 -15.32
CA ILE A 119 -12.19 34.88 -15.73
C ILE A 119 -11.37 35.05 -14.41
N ALA A 120 -10.02 35.08 -14.30
CA ALA A 120 -8.90 35.35 -15.21
C ALA A 120 -7.77 34.28 -15.05
N GLY A 121 -6.54 34.39 -15.56
CA GLY A 121 -5.87 35.46 -16.35
C GLY A 121 -4.63 36.04 -15.66
N SER A 122 -3.49 35.34 -15.76
CA SER A 122 -2.15 35.91 -15.58
C SER A 122 -1.17 35.19 -16.52
N THR A 123 -0.26 35.95 -17.13
CA THR A 123 0.47 35.55 -18.34
C THR A 123 1.93 35.20 -18.09
N GLY A 124 2.37 34.10 -18.71
CA GLY A 124 3.72 33.95 -19.24
C GLY A 124 4.85 33.60 -18.26
N ASN A 125 5.37 32.37 -18.37
CA ASN A 125 6.70 32.19 -18.94
C ASN A 125 6.83 30.81 -19.60
N THR A 126 7.54 30.73 -20.71
CA THR A 126 7.82 29.49 -21.43
C THR A 126 9.24 29.03 -21.13
N ASP A 127 9.41 27.89 -20.45
CA ASP A 127 10.51 26.94 -20.66
C ASP A 127 10.41 25.76 -19.68
N GLY A 128 10.88 24.57 -20.08
CA GLY A 128 11.11 23.44 -19.16
C GLY A 128 10.27 22.18 -19.39
N THR A 129 10.84 21.25 -20.17
CA THR A 129 10.73 19.78 -20.02
C THR A 129 9.43 19.20 -19.42
N GLY A 130 8.59 18.60 -20.27
CA GLY A 130 7.38 17.89 -19.85
C GLY A 130 7.68 16.73 -18.89
N HIS A 131 7.38 16.92 -17.60
CA HIS A 131 7.43 15.91 -16.56
C HIS A 131 6.00 15.54 -16.17
N ILE A 132 5.48 14.41 -16.67
CA ILE A 132 4.15 13.89 -16.29
C ILE A 132 4.28 13.19 -14.92
N GLY A 133 4.58 13.99 -13.90
CA GLY A 133 4.37 13.63 -12.51
C GLY A 133 2.98 14.10 -12.10
N SER A 134 2.19 13.22 -11.48
CA SER A 134 1.06 13.68 -10.68
C SER A 134 1.63 14.28 -9.40
N THR A 135 2.08 15.54 -9.47
CA THR A 135 2.51 16.32 -8.31
C THR A 135 1.32 16.58 -7.40
N GLY A 136 1.01 15.59 -6.55
CA GLY A 136 0.31 15.87 -5.30
C GLY A 136 1.13 16.91 -4.55
N ASN A 137 0.50 18.01 -4.19
CA ASN A 137 1.16 19.18 -3.61
C ASN A 137 1.82 18.81 -2.27
N MET A 138 3.14 18.58 -2.29
CA MET A 138 3.97 18.39 -1.09
C MET A 138 4.35 19.75 -0.49
N ASP A 139 3.34 20.54 -0.15
CA ASP A 139 3.50 21.74 0.67
C ASP A 139 2.64 21.55 1.94
N GLY A 140 3.17 21.98 3.09
CA GLY A 140 2.57 21.77 4.41
C GLY A 140 1.25 22.50 4.66
N SER A 141 0.68 23.20 3.67
CA SER A 141 -0.58 23.95 3.78
C SER A 141 -1.81 23.18 3.29
N GLY A 142 -2.27 22.21 4.08
CA GLY A 142 -3.69 22.04 4.39
C GLY A 142 -4.73 21.77 3.27
N ARG A 143 -4.34 21.47 2.03
CA ARG A 143 -5.27 21.04 0.95
C ARG A 143 -4.79 19.79 0.24
N THR A 144 -5.02 18.64 0.87
CA THR A 144 -4.68 17.31 0.35
C THR A 144 -5.83 16.75 -0.49
N GLY A 145 -5.51 16.17 -1.66
CA GLY A 145 -6.47 15.36 -2.43
C GLY A 145 -6.87 14.05 -1.74
N ASN A 146 -6.09 13.60 -0.74
CA ASN A 146 -6.28 12.35 -0.01
C ASN A 146 -6.37 12.56 1.53
N GLY A 147 -7.00 13.64 2.00
CA GLY A 147 -7.50 13.74 3.39
C GLY A 147 -6.48 13.79 4.54
N GLY A 148 -5.17 13.73 4.30
CA GLY A 148 -4.14 13.92 5.34
C GLY A 148 -4.04 12.79 6.37
N PHE A 149 -4.26 11.54 5.97
CA PHE A 149 -4.10 10.37 6.85
C PHE A 149 -2.62 9.99 7.00
N ASP A 150 -2.16 9.72 8.22
CA ASP A 150 -0.84 9.11 8.47
C ASP A 150 -0.87 7.62 8.06
N GLU A 151 -0.15 7.23 6.99
CA GLU A 151 -0.12 5.86 6.48
C GLU A 151 0.73 4.88 7.34
N ASN A 152 1.10 5.32 8.55
CA ASN A 152 1.78 4.56 9.57
C ASN A 152 0.87 4.26 10.79
N VAL A 153 -0.37 4.78 10.81
CA VAL A 153 -1.34 4.63 11.90
C VAL A 153 -2.44 3.66 11.46
N PRO A 154 -2.85 2.69 12.31
CA PRO A 154 -3.90 1.74 11.92
C PRO A 154 -5.26 2.45 11.89
N VAL A 155 -6.22 1.90 11.14
CA VAL A 155 -7.60 2.42 11.11
C VAL A 155 -8.18 2.55 12.53
N GLN A 156 -8.43 3.79 12.94
CA GLN A 156 -9.15 4.11 14.19
C GLN A 156 -10.66 3.98 14.00
N ASP A 157 -11.34 3.47 15.03
CA ASP A 157 -12.80 3.29 15.19
C ASP A 157 -13.54 2.49 14.10
N GLY A 158 -12.80 1.83 13.20
CA GLY A 158 -13.34 1.03 12.10
C GLY A 158 -13.68 -0.41 12.47
N LEU A 159 -13.99 -1.22 11.45
CA LEU A 159 -14.04 -2.67 11.55
C LEU A 159 -12.61 -3.21 11.73
N LEU A 160 -12.38 -3.94 12.82
CA LEU A 160 -11.15 -4.71 13.03
C LEU A 160 -11.44 -6.20 12.88
N SER A 161 -10.54 -6.93 12.22
CA SER A 161 -10.62 -8.38 12.07
C SER A 161 -9.24 -9.00 12.14
N ALA A 162 -9.01 -9.89 13.09
CA ALA A 162 -7.70 -10.53 13.31
C ALA A 162 -7.65 -12.00 12.82
N ILE A 163 -6.48 -12.46 12.36
CA ILE A 163 -6.15 -13.86 12.05
C ILE A 163 -4.86 -14.22 12.82
N ASP A 164 -4.83 -15.38 13.46
CA ASP A 164 -3.70 -15.84 14.29
C ASP A 164 -2.93 -17.01 13.63
N ILE A 165 -1.61 -16.85 13.47
CA ILE A 165 -0.62 -17.79 12.88
C ILE A 165 -1.18 -18.88 11.92
N PRO A 166 -1.04 -20.21 12.20
CA PRO A 166 -0.78 -20.92 13.49
C PRO A 166 0.69 -21.16 13.87
N ALA A 167 0.97 -22.02 14.87
CA ALA A 167 2.25 -22.14 15.60
C ALA A 167 3.38 -22.84 14.83
N ASP A 168 3.01 -23.59 13.81
CA ASP A 168 3.85 -24.38 12.90
C ASP A 168 4.45 -23.56 11.75
N CYS A 169 4.02 -22.30 11.56
CA CYS A 169 4.61 -21.40 10.57
C CYS A 169 6.10 -21.12 10.87
N PRO A 170 7.04 -21.53 10.00
CA PRO A 170 8.47 -21.46 10.31
C PRO A 170 9.10 -20.08 10.05
N ILE A 171 8.39 -19.17 9.36
CA ILE A 171 8.94 -17.90 8.85
C ILE A 171 9.37 -16.96 9.99
N GLN A 172 10.69 -16.76 10.14
CA GLN A 172 11.28 -15.74 11.02
C GLN A 172 11.63 -14.45 10.27
N HIS A 173 11.75 -14.52 8.95
CA HIS A 173 12.00 -13.36 8.10
C HIS A 173 11.04 -13.35 6.92
N ILE A 174 9.99 -12.54 7.02
CA ILE A 174 9.06 -12.29 5.92
C ILE A 174 9.79 -11.59 4.77
N GLU A 175 9.49 -12.03 3.55
CA GLU A 175 9.93 -11.38 2.31
C GLU A 175 8.76 -10.68 1.62
N HIS A 176 7.56 -11.26 1.69
CA HIS A 176 6.36 -10.75 1.05
C HIS A 176 5.10 -11.20 1.80
N VAL A 177 4.08 -10.34 1.85
CA VAL A 177 2.75 -10.67 2.38
C VAL A 177 1.71 -10.42 1.30
N ASP A 178 0.84 -11.40 1.07
CA ASP A 178 -0.35 -11.24 0.24
C ASP A 178 -1.59 -11.16 1.14
N VAL A 179 -2.39 -10.11 0.95
CA VAL A 179 -3.74 -9.99 1.54
C VAL A 179 -4.76 -10.05 0.42
N ARG A 180 -5.64 -11.07 0.44
CA ARG A 180 -6.79 -11.18 -0.46
C ARG A 180 -8.08 -10.87 0.28
N MET A 181 -9.03 -10.19 -0.35
CA MET A 181 -10.31 -9.90 0.30
C MET A 181 -11.48 -9.78 -0.67
N THR A 182 -12.69 -9.85 -0.11
CA THR A 182 -13.93 -9.45 -0.79
C THR A 182 -14.76 -8.53 0.09
N ALA A 183 -15.02 -7.31 -0.38
CA ALA A 183 -15.97 -6.36 0.17
C ALA A 183 -17.24 -6.32 -0.72
N VAL A 184 -18.40 -6.19 -0.09
CA VAL A 184 -19.73 -6.33 -0.72
C VAL A 184 -20.68 -5.24 -0.26
N SER A 185 -21.75 -5.01 -1.02
CA SER A 185 -22.91 -4.22 -0.58
C SER A 185 -23.60 -4.86 0.64
N ASP A 186 -24.33 -4.08 1.43
CA ASP A 186 -24.98 -4.54 2.67
C ASP A 186 -25.86 -5.78 2.54
N ASN A 187 -26.49 -5.95 1.38
CA ASN A 187 -27.36 -7.08 1.05
C ASN A 187 -26.61 -8.30 0.45
N TYR A 188 -25.28 -8.26 0.40
CA TYR A 188 -24.39 -9.29 -0.17
C TYR A 188 -24.58 -9.58 -1.68
N ARG A 189 -25.39 -8.79 -2.41
CA ARG A 189 -25.72 -9.06 -3.82
C ARG A 189 -24.72 -8.49 -4.83
N ARG A 190 -23.91 -7.49 -4.44
CA ARG A 190 -22.97 -6.78 -5.31
C ARG A 190 -21.65 -6.54 -4.60
N GLN A 191 -20.64 -6.07 -5.34
CA GLN A 191 -19.38 -5.57 -4.77
C GLN A 191 -19.65 -4.33 -3.90
N HIS A 192 -18.67 -3.89 -3.09
CA HIS A 192 -18.79 -2.64 -2.33
C HIS A 192 -19.16 -1.48 -3.28
N PRO A 193 -20.12 -0.61 -2.93
CA PRO A 193 -20.57 0.45 -3.85
C PRO A 193 -19.55 1.59 -4.00
N GLY A 194 -18.79 1.89 -2.95
CA GLY A 194 -17.67 2.85 -2.96
C GLY A 194 -16.38 2.23 -2.43
N PRO A 195 -15.64 1.41 -3.21
CA PRO A 195 -14.40 0.80 -2.74
C PRO A 195 -13.23 1.81 -2.63
N GLY A 196 -13.32 2.96 -3.31
CA GLY A 196 -12.35 4.06 -3.21
C GLY A 196 -12.53 4.92 -1.95
N ASP A 197 -13.65 4.80 -1.25
CA ASP A 197 -13.92 5.56 -0.02
C ASP A 197 -13.26 4.91 1.21
N LEU A 198 -12.76 3.67 1.05
CA LEU A 198 -12.25 2.83 2.12
C LEU A 198 -10.79 3.14 2.47
N HIS A 199 -10.54 3.42 3.76
CA HIS A 199 -9.22 3.31 4.36
C HIS A 199 -9.02 1.88 4.87
N ILE A 200 -7.99 1.19 4.37
CA ILE A 200 -7.67 -0.20 4.70
C ILE A 200 -6.24 -0.29 5.23
N THR A 201 -6.05 -0.90 6.40
CA THR A 201 -4.74 -1.13 7.03
C THR A 201 -4.56 -2.58 7.45
N LEU A 202 -3.32 -3.06 7.49
CA LEU A 202 -2.90 -4.32 8.09
C LEU A 202 -1.87 -4.03 9.19
N THR A 203 -2.04 -4.63 10.36
CA THR A 203 -1.11 -4.53 11.49
C THR A 203 -0.51 -5.91 11.78
N SER A 204 0.82 -6.02 11.83
CA SER A 204 1.52 -7.26 12.16
C SER A 204 1.61 -7.49 13.68
N PRO A 205 2.03 -8.69 14.13
CA PRO A 205 2.22 -9.01 15.55
C PRO A 205 3.24 -8.13 16.29
N LEU A 206 4.12 -7.42 15.57
CA LEU A 206 5.04 -6.41 16.12
C LEU A 206 4.42 -5.00 16.19
N GLY A 207 3.17 -4.83 15.79
CA GLY A 207 2.51 -3.53 15.70
C GLY A 207 2.89 -2.72 14.46
N GLN A 208 3.69 -3.28 13.53
CA GLN A 208 4.00 -2.60 12.27
C GLN A 208 2.73 -2.48 11.44
N VAL A 209 2.41 -1.27 10.98
CA VAL A 209 1.25 -0.98 10.14
C VAL A 209 1.65 -0.88 8.67
N SER A 210 0.80 -1.41 7.80
CA SER A 210 0.79 -1.14 6.37
C SER A 210 -0.58 -0.61 5.94
N THR A 211 -0.64 0.56 5.32
CA THR A 211 -1.85 1.02 4.62
C THR A 211 -1.93 0.36 3.25
N LEU A 212 -3.00 -0.40 3.02
CA LEU A 212 -3.29 -1.15 1.79
C LEU A 212 -4.03 -0.28 0.77
N ALA A 213 -4.92 0.57 1.25
CA ALA A 213 -5.64 1.56 0.45
C ALA A 213 -5.91 2.81 1.31
N THR A 214 -5.59 3.98 0.76
CA THR A 214 -6.09 5.27 1.24
C THR A 214 -7.35 5.64 0.47
N PRO A 215 -8.24 6.48 1.04
CA PRO A 215 -9.39 6.99 0.30
C PRO A 215 -8.95 7.81 -0.92
N HIS A 216 -9.54 7.55 -2.08
CA HIS A 216 -9.17 8.18 -3.35
C HIS A 216 -10.33 8.19 -4.34
N ASP A 217 -10.28 9.13 -5.29
CA ASP A 217 -11.21 9.19 -6.41
C ASP A 217 -10.73 8.34 -7.59
N CYS A 218 -11.66 7.73 -8.31
CA CYS A 218 -11.38 7.04 -9.55
C CYS A 218 -11.72 7.89 -10.77
N TYR A 219 -10.91 7.75 -11.81
CA TYR A 219 -11.05 8.47 -13.07
C TYR A 219 -10.92 7.51 -14.24
N ARG A 220 -11.67 7.76 -15.30
CA ARG A 220 -11.47 7.18 -16.62
C ARG A 220 -10.82 8.23 -17.51
N LEU A 221 -9.93 7.80 -18.40
CA LEU A 221 -9.37 8.67 -19.43
C LEU A 221 -10.35 8.77 -20.60
N GLY A 222 -10.64 10.00 -21.02
CA GLY A 222 -11.31 10.27 -22.29
C GLY A 222 -10.40 9.95 -23.48
N SER A 223 -10.99 9.88 -24.68
CA SER A 223 -10.24 9.73 -25.95
C SER A 223 -9.33 10.92 -26.27
N ASP A 224 -9.57 12.06 -25.61
CA ASP A 224 -8.78 13.29 -25.61
C ASP A 224 -7.70 13.31 -24.50
N GLY A 225 -7.59 12.27 -23.69
CA GLY A 225 -6.72 12.21 -22.51
C GLY A 225 -7.27 12.92 -21.27
N SER A 226 -8.48 13.50 -21.31
CA SER A 226 -9.09 14.16 -20.15
C SER A 226 -9.38 13.17 -19.02
N ARG A 227 -9.17 13.58 -17.76
CA ARG A 227 -9.57 12.78 -16.60
C ARG A 227 -11.02 13.04 -16.27
N GLN A 228 -11.88 12.05 -16.46
CA GLN A 228 -13.31 12.15 -16.18
C GLN A 228 -13.64 11.28 -14.96
N GLY A 229 -14.28 11.85 -13.94
CA GLY A 229 -14.63 11.13 -12.71
C GLY A 229 -15.48 9.89 -12.99
N THR A 230 -15.22 8.81 -12.26
CA THR A 230 -16.00 7.56 -12.34
C THR A 230 -16.05 6.92 -10.96
N ARG A 231 -17.07 6.09 -10.71
CA ARG A 231 -17.11 5.25 -9.52
C ARG A 231 -15.92 4.29 -9.51
N CYS A 232 -15.29 4.13 -8.36
CA CYS A 232 -14.33 3.07 -8.14
C CYS A 232 -15.01 1.70 -8.19
N VAL A 233 -14.30 0.69 -8.70
CA VAL A 233 -14.77 -0.70 -8.79
C VAL A 233 -13.67 -1.66 -8.35
N GLY A 234 -14.04 -2.79 -7.77
CA GLY A 234 -13.09 -3.81 -7.32
C GLY A 234 -13.38 -4.30 -5.90
N LEU A 235 -12.33 -4.72 -5.20
CA LEU A 235 -12.40 -5.41 -3.91
C LEU A 235 -13.29 -6.68 -3.93
N LYS A 236 -13.33 -7.40 -5.05
CA LYS A 236 -13.86 -8.78 -5.13
C LYS A 236 -12.73 -9.73 -5.54
N ASP A 237 -12.36 -10.62 -4.63
CA ASP A 237 -11.12 -11.43 -4.70
C ASP A 237 -9.88 -10.60 -5.07
N PHE A 238 -9.82 -9.36 -4.56
CA PHE A 238 -8.73 -8.43 -4.84
C PHE A 238 -7.54 -8.75 -3.95
N ARG A 239 -6.33 -8.66 -4.51
CA ARG A 239 -5.05 -8.97 -3.83
C ARG A 239 -4.23 -7.70 -3.65
N PHE A 240 -3.82 -7.44 -2.41
CA PHE A 240 -2.77 -6.49 -2.06
C PHE A 240 -1.49 -7.26 -1.78
N GLY A 241 -0.40 -6.90 -2.46
CA GLY A 241 0.93 -7.44 -2.19
C GLY A 241 1.76 -6.44 -1.40
N LEU A 242 2.41 -6.86 -0.32
CA LEU A 242 3.12 -6.00 0.61
C LEU A 242 4.58 -6.43 0.78
N ARG A 243 5.48 -5.44 0.84
CA ARG A 243 6.91 -5.62 1.19
C ARG A 243 7.32 -4.88 2.45
N ARG A 244 6.43 -4.08 3.05
CA ARG A 244 6.69 -3.28 4.24
C ARG A 244 6.95 -4.09 5.52
N HIS A 245 6.61 -5.37 5.51
CA HIS A 245 6.87 -6.34 6.57
C HIS A 245 8.15 -7.15 6.30
N MET A 246 9.17 -6.57 5.65
CA MET A 246 10.40 -7.30 5.32
C MET A 246 11.25 -7.54 6.57
N ASP A 247 11.73 -8.78 6.69
CA ASP A 247 12.52 -9.38 7.77
C ASP A 247 11.87 -9.49 9.15
N GLU A 248 10.64 -8.99 9.36
CA GLU A 248 9.89 -9.32 10.58
C GLU A 248 9.47 -10.81 10.61
N PRO A 249 9.40 -11.43 11.80
CA PRO A 249 8.87 -12.78 11.96
C PRO A 249 7.36 -12.83 11.80
N ALA A 250 6.84 -13.94 11.30
CA ALA A 250 5.41 -14.14 11.08
C ALA A 250 4.56 -14.09 12.37
N ALA A 251 5.18 -14.33 13.51
CA ALA A 251 4.62 -14.20 14.85
C ALA A 251 5.75 -13.91 15.87
N THR A 252 5.39 -13.36 17.03
CA THR A 252 6.30 -13.20 18.18
C THR A 252 5.90 -14.16 19.29
N ALA A 253 6.69 -14.18 20.38
CA ALA A 253 6.35 -14.93 21.59
C ALA A 253 5.10 -14.37 22.32
N SER A 254 4.77 -13.09 22.13
CA SER A 254 3.67 -12.40 22.82
C SER A 254 2.42 -12.19 21.95
N SER A 255 2.55 -12.21 20.63
CA SER A 255 1.44 -12.04 19.69
C SER A 255 1.66 -12.86 18.43
N ARG A 256 0.57 -13.43 17.91
CA ARG A 256 0.55 -14.16 16.65
C ARG A 256 -0.49 -13.59 15.68
N SER A 257 -1.02 -12.42 16.03
CA SER A 257 -2.25 -11.85 15.50
C SER A 257 -1.95 -10.79 14.44
N TRP A 258 -2.43 -11.04 13.22
CA TRP A 258 -2.44 -10.08 12.12
C TRP A 258 -3.83 -9.45 12.05
N THR A 259 -3.91 -8.12 12.17
CA THR A 259 -5.19 -7.40 12.23
C THR A 259 -5.42 -6.59 10.96
N LEU A 260 -6.47 -6.91 10.21
CA LEU A 260 -7.00 -6.07 9.15
C LEU A 260 -7.96 -5.03 9.76
N GLY A 261 -7.72 -3.75 9.49
CA GLY A 261 -8.58 -2.63 9.85
C GLY A 261 -9.20 -1.98 8.62
N MET A 262 -10.51 -1.69 8.66
CA MET A 262 -11.26 -1.06 7.58
C MET A 262 -12.24 -0.01 8.10
N ALA A 263 -12.25 1.18 7.49
CA ALA A 263 -13.26 2.19 7.73
C ALA A 263 -13.63 2.87 6.42
N ASP A 264 -14.92 3.18 6.26
CA ASP A 264 -15.38 4.04 5.18
C ASP A 264 -15.14 5.50 5.60
N ARG A 265 -14.49 6.29 4.74
CA ARG A 265 -14.11 7.67 5.02
C ARG A 265 -14.98 8.68 4.27
N ARG A 266 -16.01 8.24 3.55
CA ARG A 266 -17.03 9.10 2.94
C ARG A 266 -18.44 8.62 3.32
N ALA A 267 -19.46 9.41 2.96
CA ALA A 267 -20.85 9.12 3.33
C ALA A 267 -21.63 8.45 2.20
N GLY A 268 -22.47 7.48 2.55
CA GLY A 268 -23.56 6.92 1.74
C GLY A 268 -23.22 5.63 0.99
N ASN A 269 -21.96 5.21 0.94
CA ASN A 269 -21.49 4.04 0.19
C ASN A 269 -21.29 2.78 1.07
N HIS A 270 -22.20 2.57 2.03
CA HIS A 270 -22.12 1.50 3.00
C HIS A 270 -21.90 0.09 2.41
N GLY A 271 -21.16 -0.73 3.15
CA GLY A 271 -20.98 -2.13 2.81
C GLY A 271 -20.27 -2.93 3.90
N LYS A 272 -19.89 -4.16 3.53
CA LYS A 272 -19.42 -5.20 4.44
C LYS A 272 -18.14 -5.85 3.94
N LEU A 273 -17.23 -6.15 4.86
CA LEU A 273 -16.14 -7.09 4.60
C LEU A 273 -16.73 -8.51 4.65
N TYR A 274 -16.76 -9.20 3.51
CA TYR A 274 -17.32 -10.55 3.45
C TYR A 274 -16.32 -11.58 3.99
N TRP A 275 -15.09 -11.55 3.48
CA TRP A 275 -13.95 -12.33 3.97
C TRP A 275 -12.64 -11.63 3.62
N TRP A 276 -11.59 -11.97 4.37
CA TRP A 276 -10.20 -11.69 4.00
C TRP A 276 -9.32 -12.91 4.27
N GLU A 277 -8.15 -12.92 3.64
CA GLU A 277 -7.18 -14.01 3.63
C GLU A 277 -5.77 -13.42 3.64
N ILE A 278 -4.87 -14.00 4.42
CA ILE A 278 -3.45 -13.63 4.47
C ILE A 278 -2.58 -14.83 4.07
N THR A 279 -1.54 -14.57 3.28
CA THR A 279 -0.48 -15.55 2.98
C THR A 279 0.86 -14.86 3.19
N LEU A 280 1.74 -15.49 3.97
CA LEU A 280 3.06 -15.00 4.29
C LEU A 280 4.09 -15.80 3.50
N TYR A 281 5.05 -15.12 2.88
CA TYR A 281 6.18 -15.70 2.14
C TYR A 281 7.48 -15.22 2.74
N GLY A 282 8.46 -16.10 2.91
CA GLY A 282 9.75 -15.73 3.49
C GLY A 282 10.68 -16.90 3.72
N ARG A 283 11.51 -16.78 4.75
CA ARG A 283 12.51 -17.76 5.18
C ARG A 283 12.49 -17.96 6.70
N GLU A 284 13.06 -19.07 7.11
CA GLU A 284 13.47 -19.34 8.51
C GLU A 284 14.56 -18.40 8.99
#